data_AF-A0A183C276-F1
#
_entry.id   AF-A0A183C276-F1
#
_cell.length_a   1.000
_cell.length_b   1.000
_cell.length_c   1.000
_cell.angle_alpha   90.00
_cell.angle_beta   90.00
_cell.angle_gamma   90.00
#
_symmetry.space_group_name_H-M   'P 1'
#
loop_
_entity.id
_entity.type
_entity.pdbx_description
1 polymer ?
#
loop_
_entity_poly.entity_id
_entity_poly.type
_entity_poly.pdbx_seq_one_letter_code
_entity_poly.pdbx_strand_id
1 'polypeptide(L)'
;MNIYGSRVIQCVLKHCTEQQKRPVLEQLHENLFTLVNDQFGSYVIEHVVEHGLPEDREPIVRSLQGDMLKNAHHNGICNVINKCLIFGTTEQQNSLIDQICADNGSGSSPLLQMIKYPFGNKVVLKMLNVADSARRQKMMSIIKTAPIKNTANRSPKSLTTV
;
A
#
# COMPACT_ATOMS: atom_id res chain seq x y z
N MET A 1 -0.71 -6.08 18.08
CA MET A 1 -0.19 -7.47 17.94
C MET A 1 1.25 -7.51 18.44
N ASN A 2 1.77 -8.66 18.89
CA ASN A 2 3.20 -8.81 19.22
C ASN A 2 3.89 -9.79 18.25
N ILE A 3 5.22 -9.88 18.32
CA ILE A 3 6.05 -10.69 17.41
C ILE A 3 5.74 -12.20 17.48
N TYR A 4 5.36 -12.71 18.64
CA TYR A 4 5.07 -14.14 18.82
C TYR A 4 3.69 -14.48 18.22
N GLY A 5 2.69 -13.63 18.48
CA GLY A 5 1.34 -13.78 17.94
C GLY A 5 1.32 -13.74 16.41
N SER A 6 2.03 -12.80 15.78
CA SER A 6 2.07 -12.72 14.31
C SER A 6 2.74 -13.95 13.67
N ARG A 7 3.74 -14.55 14.34
CA ARG A 7 4.39 -15.78 13.88
C ARG A 7 3.46 -16.99 13.98
N VAL A 8 2.70 -17.10 15.07
CA VAL A 8 1.70 -18.16 15.24
C VAL A 8 0.64 -18.07 14.15
N ILE A 9 0.10 -16.86 13.92
CA ILE A 9 -0.92 -16.67 12.87
C ILE A 9 -0.36 -17.02 11.49
N GLN A 10 0.85 -16.55 11.15
CA GLN A 10 1.47 -16.94 9.87
C GLN A 10 1.74 -18.45 9.77
N CYS A 11 2.04 -19.13 10.87
CA CYS A 11 2.21 -20.58 10.88
C CYS A 11 0.89 -21.29 10.55
N VAL A 12 -0.22 -20.83 11.15
CA VAL A 12 -1.57 -21.33 10.87
C VAL A 12 -1.93 -21.11 9.40
N LEU A 13 -1.70 -19.90 8.88
CA LEU A 13 -1.99 -19.57 7.48
C LEU A 13 -1.17 -20.41 6.47
N LYS A 14 0.04 -20.85 6.86
CA LYS A 14 0.92 -21.66 5.99
C LYS A 14 0.63 -23.16 6.05
N HIS A 15 0.38 -23.72 7.23
CA HIS A 15 0.42 -25.17 7.45
C HIS A 15 -0.93 -25.81 7.77
N CYS A 16 -1.94 -25.03 8.13
CA CYS A 16 -3.27 -25.57 8.40
C CYS A 16 -4.07 -25.77 7.10
N THR A 17 -5.16 -26.54 7.19
CA THR A 17 -6.12 -26.72 6.09
C THR A 17 -6.95 -25.46 5.87
N GLU A 18 -7.54 -25.30 4.68
CA GLU A 18 -8.38 -24.13 4.37
C GLU A 18 -9.54 -23.93 5.36
N GLN A 19 -10.18 -25.03 5.79
CA GLN A 19 -11.25 -24.99 6.79
C GLN A 19 -10.77 -24.48 8.15
N GLN A 20 -9.55 -24.85 8.57
CA GLN A 20 -8.96 -24.37 9.82
C GLN A 20 -8.51 -22.91 9.74
N LYS A 21 -8.16 -22.42 8.55
CA LYS A 21 -7.79 -21.02 8.35
C LYS A 21 -8.99 -20.07 8.38
N ARG A 22 -10.18 -20.53 7.98
CA ARG A 22 -11.37 -19.66 7.80
C ARG A 22 -11.65 -18.75 9.01
N PRO A 23 -11.74 -19.23 10.27
CA PRO A 23 -12.06 -18.35 11.40
C PRO A 23 -10.97 -17.29 11.66
N VAL A 24 -9.72 -17.63 11.35
CA VAL A 24 -8.59 -16.69 11.48
C VAL A 24 -8.69 -15.62 10.38
N LEU A 25 -8.96 -16.02 9.14
CA LEU A 25 -9.12 -15.10 8.02
C LEU A 25 -10.30 -14.15 8.22
N GLU A 26 -11.42 -14.64 8.71
CA GLU A 26 -12.59 -13.81 9.07
C GLU A 26 -12.21 -12.72 10.09
N GLN A 27 -11.55 -13.09 11.19
CA GLN A 27 -11.07 -12.12 12.19
C GLN A 27 -10.02 -11.15 11.61
N LEU A 28 -9.15 -11.60 10.70
CA LEU A 28 -8.18 -10.73 10.02
C LEU A 28 -8.90 -9.69 9.15
N HIS A 29 -9.97 -10.08 8.45
CA HIS A 29 -10.76 -9.16 7.63
C HIS A 29 -11.51 -8.13 8.47
N GLU A 30 -12.11 -8.54 9.59
CA GLU A 30 -12.78 -7.63 10.53
C GLU A 30 -11.81 -6.60 11.13
N ASN A 31 -10.55 -6.98 11.34
CA ASN A 31 -9.53 -6.15 11.98
C ASN A 31 -8.49 -5.60 11.00
N LEU A 32 -8.78 -5.59 9.71
CA LEU A 32 -7.81 -5.33 8.65
C LEU A 32 -7.00 -4.05 8.89
N PHE A 33 -7.65 -2.90 9.07
CA PHE A 33 -6.95 -1.63 9.25
C PHE A 33 -6.11 -1.59 10.53
N THR A 34 -6.58 -2.19 11.62
CA THR A 34 -5.81 -2.34 12.85
C THR A 34 -4.54 -3.13 12.60
N LEU A 35 -4.63 -4.20 11.82
CA LEU A 35 -3.52 -5.09 11.52
C LEU A 35 -2.51 -4.46 10.56
N VAL A 36 -2.97 -3.79 9.49
CA VAL A 36 -2.07 -3.14 8.54
C VAL A 36 -1.33 -1.95 9.17
N ASN A 37 -1.93 -1.31 10.18
CA ASN A 37 -1.26 -0.27 10.96
C ASN A 37 -0.34 -0.81 12.06
N ASP A 38 -0.44 -2.10 12.40
CA ASP A 38 0.41 -2.74 13.39
C ASP A 38 1.73 -3.22 12.77
N GLN A 39 2.86 -2.94 13.43
CA GLN A 39 4.20 -3.29 12.95
C GLN A 39 4.42 -4.80 12.71
N PHE A 40 3.63 -5.67 13.33
CA PHE A 40 3.68 -7.13 13.14
C PHE A 40 2.46 -7.66 12.38
N GLY A 41 1.31 -7.02 12.54
CA GLY A 41 0.07 -7.33 11.83
C GLY A 41 0.18 -7.10 10.33
N SER A 42 0.94 -6.09 9.89
CA SER A 42 1.11 -5.80 8.47
C SER A 42 1.71 -6.99 7.72
N TYR A 43 2.66 -7.71 8.33
CA TYR A 43 3.26 -8.91 7.74
C TYR A 43 2.26 -10.07 7.59
N VAL A 44 1.28 -10.17 8.47
CA VAL A 44 0.21 -11.16 8.35
C VAL A 44 -0.67 -10.83 7.14
N ILE A 45 -1.04 -9.56 6.97
CA ILE A 45 -1.84 -9.12 5.83
C ILE A 45 -1.06 -9.26 4.53
N GLU A 46 0.23 -8.89 4.51
CA GLU A 46 1.12 -9.16 3.38
C GLU A 46 1.10 -10.64 3.02
N HIS A 47 1.20 -11.54 4.00
CA HIS A 47 1.16 -12.98 3.75
C HIS A 47 -0.15 -13.45 3.09
N VAL A 48 -1.31 -12.93 3.52
CA VAL A 48 -2.60 -13.23 2.88
C VAL A 48 -2.64 -12.68 1.45
N VAL A 49 -2.12 -11.48 1.21
CA VAL A 49 -2.05 -10.93 -0.16
C VAL A 49 -1.13 -11.77 -1.05
N GLU A 50 0.00 -12.28 -0.55
CA GLU A 50 0.94 -13.08 -1.35
C GLU A 50 0.44 -14.50 -1.63
N HIS A 51 -0.09 -15.18 -0.61
CA HIS A 51 -0.32 -16.63 -0.64
C HIS A 51 -1.78 -17.05 -0.44
N GLY A 52 -2.65 -16.13 -0.04
CA GLY A 52 -4.07 -16.39 0.19
C GLY A 52 -4.84 -16.65 -1.10
N LEU A 53 -6.04 -17.19 -0.95
CA LEU A 53 -6.97 -17.41 -2.06
C LEU A 53 -7.48 -16.07 -2.61
N PRO A 54 -7.93 -16.02 -3.87
CA PRO A 54 -8.52 -14.80 -4.44
C PRO A 54 -9.65 -14.21 -3.59
N GLU A 55 -10.50 -15.06 -3.00
CA GLU A 55 -11.60 -14.69 -2.10
C GLU A 55 -11.15 -14.01 -0.80
N ASP A 56 -9.94 -14.33 -0.32
CA ASP A 56 -9.33 -13.70 0.86
C ASP A 56 -8.58 -12.42 0.48
N ARG A 57 -7.97 -12.41 -0.71
CA ARG A 57 -7.22 -11.24 -1.20
C ARG A 57 -8.14 -10.08 -1.59
N GLU A 58 -9.27 -10.38 -2.23
CA GLU A 58 -10.16 -9.37 -2.79
C GLU A 58 -10.71 -8.38 -1.73
N PRO A 59 -11.20 -8.82 -0.55
CA PRO A 59 -11.64 -7.92 0.51
C PRO A 59 -10.54 -6.98 1.00
N ILE A 60 -9.28 -7.44 1.04
CA ILE A 60 -8.13 -6.62 1.42
C ILE A 60 -7.90 -5.51 0.40
N VAL A 61 -7.84 -5.88 -0.88
CA VAL A 61 -7.64 -4.91 -1.98
C VAL A 61 -8.76 -3.87 -1.97
N ARG A 62 -10.01 -4.32 -1.87
CA ARG A 62 -11.20 -3.45 -1.85
C ARG A 62 -11.21 -2.49 -0.66
N SER A 63 -10.78 -2.94 0.51
CA SER A 63 -10.72 -2.08 1.70
C SER A 63 -9.63 -1.02 1.57
N LEU A 64 -8.46 -1.39 1.05
CA LEU A 64 -7.34 -0.45 0.88
C LEU A 64 -7.65 0.66 -0.12
N GLN A 65 -8.39 0.32 -1.19
CA GLN A 65 -8.86 1.25 -2.21
C GLN A 65 -9.60 2.48 -1.63
N GLY A 66 -10.46 2.29 -0.62
CA GLY A 66 -11.25 3.38 -0.04
C GLY A 66 -10.45 4.44 0.74
N ASP A 67 -9.27 4.07 1.27
CA ASP A 67 -8.51 4.90 2.22
C ASP A 67 -7.03 5.08 1.87
N MET A 68 -6.60 4.77 0.64
CA MET A 68 -5.18 4.87 0.23
C MET A 68 -4.56 6.23 0.52
N LEU A 69 -5.32 7.31 0.31
CA LEU A 69 -4.88 8.69 0.48
C LEU A 69 -4.49 9.05 1.91
N LYS A 70 -5.37 8.73 2.87
CA LYS A 70 -5.17 9.02 4.29
C LYS A 70 -3.93 8.32 4.84
N ASN A 71 -3.53 7.26 4.17
CA ASN A 71 -2.57 6.28 4.64
C ASN A 71 -1.26 6.24 3.83
N ALA A 72 -1.08 7.15 2.87
CA ALA A 72 0.09 7.23 1.99
C ALA A 72 1.44 7.39 2.71
N HIS A 73 1.42 7.82 3.97
CA HIS A 73 2.60 7.99 4.81
C HIS A 73 2.94 6.74 5.65
N HIS A 74 2.02 5.78 5.74
CA HIS A 74 2.15 4.60 6.60
C HIS A 74 2.88 3.46 5.88
N ASN A 75 4.04 3.06 6.41
CA ASN A 75 4.89 2.02 5.82
C ASN A 75 4.13 0.69 5.62
N GLY A 76 3.38 0.23 6.62
CA GLY A 76 2.62 -1.02 6.54
C GLY A 76 1.58 -1.00 5.42
N ILE A 77 0.89 0.13 5.22
CA ILE A 77 -0.13 0.26 4.18
C ILE A 77 0.54 0.31 2.80
N CYS A 78 1.60 1.10 2.64
CA CYS A 78 2.39 1.12 1.41
C CYS A 78 2.95 -0.27 1.04
N ASN A 79 3.40 -1.06 2.02
CA ASN A 79 3.89 -2.41 1.78
C ASN A 79 2.79 -3.35 1.31
N VAL A 80 1.62 -3.35 1.95
CA VAL A 80 0.49 -4.16 1.51
C VAL A 80 0.02 -3.75 0.11
N ILE A 81 -0.02 -2.45 -0.20
CA ILE A 81 -0.31 -1.96 -1.57
C ILE A 81 0.74 -2.49 -2.56
N ASN A 82 2.02 -2.45 -2.22
CA ASN A 82 3.08 -3.03 -3.06
C ASN A 82 2.86 -4.53 -3.31
N LYS A 83 2.43 -5.29 -2.29
CA LYS A 83 2.06 -6.70 -2.48
C LYS A 83 0.87 -6.85 -3.41
N CYS A 84 -0.16 -6.01 -3.27
CA CYS A 84 -1.31 -6.01 -4.18
C CYS A 84 -0.91 -5.72 -5.63
N LEU A 85 0.07 -4.83 -5.86
CA LEU A 85 0.60 -4.55 -7.20
C LEU A 85 1.43 -5.70 -7.80
N ILE A 86 1.94 -6.62 -6.98
CA ILE A 86 2.76 -7.75 -7.44
C ILE A 86 1.91 -9.01 -7.64
N PHE A 87 1.02 -9.28 -6.69
CA PHE A 87 0.26 -10.54 -6.63
C PHE A 87 -1.21 -10.37 -7.04
N GLY A 88 -1.76 -9.15 -7.05
CA GLY A 88 -3.12 -8.88 -7.48
C GLY A 88 -3.31 -9.12 -8.97
N THR A 89 -4.57 -9.32 -9.38
CA THR A 89 -4.94 -9.44 -10.79
C THR A 89 -4.70 -8.13 -11.54
N THR A 90 -4.57 -8.18 -12.87
CA THR A 90 -4.45 -6.96 -13.70
C THR A 90 -5.58 -5.97 -13.42
N GLU A 91 -6.80 -6.46 -13.21
CA GLU A 91 -7.95 -5.62 -12.85
C GLU A 91 -7.78 -4.93 -11.50
N GLN A 92 -7.34 -5.66 -10.47
CA GLN A 92 -7.06 -5.10 -9.15
C GLN A 92 -5.94 -4.06 -9.20
N GLN A 93 -4.86 -4.34 -9.92
CA GLN A 93 -3.74 -3.42 -10.12
C GLN A 93 -4.21 -2.13 -10.80
N ASN A 94 -4.96 -2.28 -11.90
CA ASN A 94 -5.51 -1.17 -12.67
C ASN A 94 -6.45 -0.31 -11.83
N SER A 95 -7.33 -0.94 -11.05
CA SER A 95 -8.26 -0.25 -10.15
C SER A 95 -7.53 0.57 -9.07
N LEU A 96 -6.47 0.02 -8.48
CA LEU A 96 -5.61 0.74 -7.53
C LEU A 96 -4.92 1.96 -8.18
N ILE A 97 -4.39 1.79 -9.40
CA ILE A 97 -3.74 2.88 -10.14
C ILE A 97 -4.75 3.98 -10.49
N ASP A 98 -5.93 3.60 -10.96
CA ASP A 98 -6.98 4.54 -11.38
C ASP A 98 -7.44 5.42 -10.21
N GLN A 99 -7.59 4.84 -9.03
CA GLN A 99 -7.95 5.59 -7.82
C GLN A 99 -6.87 6.58 -7.39
N ILE A 100 -5.59 6.21 -7.47
CA ILE A 100 -4.50 7.14 -7.14
C ILE A 100 -4.37 8.26 -8.17
N CYS A 101 -4.78 7.99 -9.41
CA CYS A 101 -4.84 8.99 -10.47
C CYS A 101 -6.16 9.78 -10.48
N ALA A 102 -7.14 9.44 -9.63
CA ALA A 102 -8.41 10.15 -9.56
C ALA A 102 -8.20 11.53 -8.91
N ASP A 103 -8.69 12.58 -9.56
CA ASP A 103 -8.71 13.90 -8.96
C ASP A 103 -10.00 14.05 -8.15
N ASN A 104 -9.87 14.11 -6.83
CA ASN A 104 -11.01 14.27 -5.92
C ASN A 104 -11.44 15.74 -5.79
N GLY A 105 -11.09 16.61 -6.75
CA GLY A 105 -11.44 18.03 -6.74
C GLY A 105 -10.67 18.86 -5.71
N SER A 106 -9.62 18.30 -5.08
CA SER A 106 -8.83 18.98 -4.04
C SER A 106 -7.65 19.80 -4.58
N GLY A 107 -7.46 19.85 -5.90
CA GLY A 107 -6.35 20.57 -6.53
C GLY A 107 -4.98 19.87 -6.38
N SER A 108 -4.93 18.67 -5.81
CA SER A 108 -3.76 17.80 -5.80
C SER A 108 -4.20 16.34 -5.83
N SER A 109 -3.80 15.62 -6.87
CA SER A 109 -4.11 14.18 -6.98
C SER A 109 -3.43 13.37 -5.87
N PRO A 110 -4.02 12.23 -5.45
CA PRO A 110 -3.38 11.29 -4.52
C PRO A 110 -1.96 10.94 -4.89
N LEU A 111 -1.73 10.74 -6.18
CA LEU A 111 -0.42 10.46 -6.74
C LEU A 111 0.62 11.50 -6.32
N LEU A 112 0.29 12.79 -6.42
CA LEU A 112 1.20 13.88 -6.05
C LEU A 112 1.48 13.94 -4.55
N GLN A 113 0.53 13.51 -3.71
CA GLN A 113 0.76 13.42 -2.27
C GLN A 113 1.65 12.23 -1.94
N MET A 114 1.41 11.06 -2.54
CA MET A 114 2.20 9.85 -2.31
C MET A 114 3.68 10.03 -2.66
N ILE A 115 4.01 10.74 -3.75
CA ILE A 115 5.40 10.99 -4.18
C ILE A 115 6.21 11.77 -3.12
N LYS A 116 5.55 12.58 -2.28
CA LYS A 116 6.24 13.35 -1.23
C LYS A 116 6.71 12.49 -0.06
N TYR A 117 6.16 11.28 0.10
CA TYR A 117 6.49 10.39 1.21
C TYR A 117 7.47 9.29 0.78
N PRO A 118 8.44 8.91 1.64
CA PRO A 118 9.48 7.93 1.30
C PRO A 118 8.98 6.50 1.04
N PHE A 119 7.79 6.15 1.54
CA PHE A 119 7.15 4.86 1.24
C PHE A 119 6.21 4.98 0.04
N GLY A 120 5.41 6.05 -0.01
CA GLY A 120 4.48 6.33 -1.12
C GLY A 120 5.19 6.47 -2.47
N ASN A 121 6.38 7.09 -2.52
CA ASN A 121 7.11 7.24 -3.78
C ASN A 121 7.53 5.90 -4.40
N LYS A 122 7.90 4.91 -3.58
CA LYS A 122 8.24 3.55 -4.03
C LYS A 122 7.02 2.85 -4.61
N VAL A 123 5.86 3.03 -3.98
CA VAL A 123 4.58 2.52 -4.49
C VAL A 123 4.26 3.13 -5.85
N VAL A 124 4.39 4.44 -6.00
CA VAL A 124 4.12 5.12 -7.28
C VAL A 124 5.09 4.67 -8.38
N LEU A 125 6.38 4.48 -8.06
CA LEU A 125 7.35 3.91 -9.00
C LEU A 125 6.97 2.48 -9.42
N LYS A 126 6.50 1.66 -8.47
CA LYS A 126 6.04 0.30 -8.76
C LYS A 126 4.79 0.32 -9.66
N MET A 127 3.85 1.22 -9.39
CA MET A 127 2.66 1.44 -10.22
C MET A 127 3.03 1.79 -11.66
N LEU A 128 4.01 2.67 -11.89
CA LEU A 128 4.50 3.00 -13.23
C LEU A 128 5.07 1.79 -13.99
N ASN A 129 5.61 0.80 -13.28
CA ASN A 129 6.19 -0.40 -13.88
C ASN A 129 5.15 -1.47 -14.23
N VAL A 130 3.98 -1.48 -13.56
CA VAL A 130 2.91 -2.46 -13.81
C VAL A 130 1.75 -1.89 -14.61
N ALA A 131 1.61 -0.56 -14.66
CA ALA A 131 0.57 0.12 -15.42
C ALA A 131 0.71 -0.13 -16.93
N ASP A 132 -0.43 -0.29 -17.60
CA ASP A 132 -0.50 -0.25 -19.06
C ASP A 132 -0.15 1.14 -19.62
N SER A 133 -0.04 1.22 -20.95
CA SER A 133 0.34 2.44 -21.67
C SER A 133 -0.56 3.64 -21.34
N ALA A 134 -1.87 3.45 -21.23
CA ALA A 134 -2.81 4.54 -21.00
C ALA A 134 -2.69 5.08 -19.57
N ARG A 135 -2.64 4.20 -18.58
CA ARG A 135 -2.47 4.56 -17.17
C ARG A 135 -1.11 5.17 -16.90
N ARG A 136 -0.05 4.62 -17.50
CA ARG A 136 1.30 5.18 -17.41
C ARG A 136 1.36 6.60 -17.98
N GLN A 137 0.72 6.84 -19.13
CA GLN A 137 0.61 8.19 -19.70
C GLN A 137 -0.13 9.15 -18.76
N LYS A 138 -1.26 8.70 -18.17
CA LYS A 138 -2.02 9.48 -17.18
C LYS A 138 -1.17 9.83 -15.96
N MET A 139 -0.48 8.84 -15.36
CA MET A 139 0.43 9.06 -14.24
C MET A 139 1.54 10.05 -14.59
N MET A 140 2.18 9.88 -15.76
CA MET A 140 3.24 10.79 -16.22
C MET A 140 2.75 12.22 -16.45
N SER A 141 1.53 12.39 -16.97
CA SER A 141 0.90 13.71 -17.12
C SER A 141 0.75 14.41 -15.76
N ILE A 142 0.23 13.69 -14.76
CA ILE A 142 0.07 14.19 -13.39
C ILE A 142 1.42 14.52 -12.74
N ILE A 143 2.45 13.69 -12.92
CA ILE A 143 3.78 13.94 -12.34
C ILE A 143 4.40 15.20 -12.95
N LYS A 144 4.21 15.45 -14.26
CA LYS A 144 4.75 16.64 -14.94
C LYS A 144 4.10 17.95 -14.49
N THR A 145 2.88 17.92 -13.99
CA THR A 145 2.22 19.11 -13.43
C THR A 145 2.68 19.41 -12.00
N ALA A 146 3.44 18.51 -11.37
CA ALA A 146 4.05 18.79 -10.07
C ALA A 146 5.07 19.93 -10.22
N PRO A 147 4.96 21.03 -9.44
CA PRO A 147 6.02 22.02 -9.41
C PRO A 147 7.29 21.32 -8.91
N ILE A 148 8.35 21.36 -9.73
CA ILE A 148 9.69 20.94 -9.31
C ILE A 148 10.11 21.91 -8.22
N LYS A 149 9.75 21.62 -6.96
CA LYS A 149 10.41 22.26 -5.83
C LYS A 149 11.83 21.75 -5.85
N ASN A 150 12.70 22.55 -6.46
CA ASN A 150 14.14 22.42 -6.42
C ASN A 150 14.55 22.02 -5.00
N THR A 151 15.12 20.83 -4.82
CA THR A 151 15.66 20.34 -3.56
C THR A 151 16.94 21.09 -3.14
N ALA A 152 17.20 22.27 -3.70
CA ALA A 152 18.20 23.22 -3.23
C ALA A 152 17.65 24.10 -2.09
N ASN A 153 17.25 23.48 -0.97
CA ASN A 153 17.33 24.16 0.32
C ASN A 153 17.32 23.12 1.46
N ARG A 154 18.36 22.28 1.52
CA ARG A 154 18.81 21.81 2.83
C ARG A 154 19.59 22.98 3.43
N SER A 155 18.96 23.69 4.35
CA SER A 155 19.61 24.69 5.20
C SER A 155 20.93 24.10 5.72
N PRO A 156 22.04 24.86 5.72
CA PRO A 156 23.23 24.44 6.44
C PRO A 156 22.83 24.29 7.90
N LYS A 157 23.04 23.10 8.48
CA LYS A 157 22.86 22.90 9.91
C LYS A 157 23.69 23.96 10.62
N SER A 158 23.00 24.80 11.37
CA SER A 158 23.57 25.84 12.22
C SER A 158 24.66 25.27 13.12
N LEU A 159 25.70 26.07 13.29
CA LEU A 159 26.75 25.88 14.28
C LEU A 159 26.13 25.50 15.63
N THR A 160 26.68 24.47 16.27
CA THR A 160 26.61 24.35 17.73
C THR A 160 28.03 24.18 18.22
N THR A 161 28.50 25.28 18.80
CA THR A 161 29.62 25.44 19.72
C THR A 161 29.66 24.32 20.77
N VAL A 162 30.82 23.68 20.92
CA VAL A 162 31.48 23.43 22.21
C VAL A 162 32.98 23.62 21.98
#